data_AF-A0A5N4C7M3-F1
#
_entry.id   AF-A0A5N4C7M3-F1
#
_cell.length_a   1.000
_cell.length_b   1.000
_cell.length_c   1.000
_cell.angle_alpha   90.00
_cell.angle_beta   90.00
_cell.angle_gamma   90.00
#
_symmetry.space_group_name_H-M   'P 1'
#
loop_
_entity.id
_entity.type
_entity.pdbx_description
1 polymer ?
#
loop_
_entity_poly.entity_id
_entity_poly.type
_entity_poly.pdbx_seq_one_letter_code
_entity_poly.pdbx_strand_id
1 'polypeptide(L)'
;MLSCDLTMATLDLYHSSGYLAKVRAVNGSQCSNWTHPQTRFTMDEVTLTVGSVKLELHSGVIRGTIHPPRPSVAPAGDTYESIFPHFREYTIEVRKVPEPSKVRAFPQASLPFHPV
;
A
#
# COMPACT_ATOMS: atom_id res chain seq x y z
N MET A 1 -20.52 -0.16 -8.02
CA MET A 1 -20.27 -0.62 -6.64
C MET A 1 -20.74 0.48 -5.72
N LEU A 2 -21.68 0.19 -4.80
CA LEU A 2 -22.14 1.17 -3.81
C LEU A 2 -21.26 1.03 -2.56
N SER A 3 -20.68 2.13 -2.09
CA SER A 3 -19.83 2.18 -0.90
C SER A 3 -20.12 3.44 -0.09
N CYS A 4 -19.75 3.42 1.18
CA CYS A 4 -19.85 4.57 2.08
C CYS A 4 -18.55 4.67 2.87
N ASP A 5 -17.93 5.84 2.85
CA ASP A 5 -16.76 6.13 3.67
C ASP A 5 -17.21 6.42 5.11
N LEU A 6 -16.82 5.55 6.03
CA LEU A 6 -17.13 5.66 7.46
C LEU A 6 -16.01 6.31 8.27
N THR A 7 -14.92 6.78 7.64
CA THR A 7 -13.72 7.29 8.32
C THR A 7 -14.05 8.33 9.38
N MET A 8 -14.90 9.32 9.05
CA MET A 8 -15.29 10.38 9.99
C MET A 8 -16.10 9.87 11.18
N ALA A 9 -16.80 8.74 11.05
CA ALA A 9 -17.57 8.12 12.12
C ALA A 9 -16.73 7.17 12.98
N THR A 10 -15.48 6.87 12.58
CA THR A 10 -14.61 5.89 13.23
C THR A 10 -13.19 6.44 13.45
N LEU A 11 -13.05 7.75 13.72
CA LEU A 11 -11.74 8.38 13.89
C LEU A 11 -10.95 7.86 15.10
N ASP A 12 -11.65 7.31 16.09
CA ASP A 12 -11.09 6.67 17.28
C ASP A 12 -10.82 5.17 17.11
N LEU A 13 -10.88 4.63 15.88
CA LEU A 13 -10.69 3.20 15.58
C LEU A 13 -9.47 2.62 16.31
N TYR A 14 -8.34 3.33 16.28
CA TYR A 14 -7.05 2.90 16.85
C TYR A 14 -6.99 2.94 18.38
N HIS A 15 -7.97 3.55 19.03
CA HIS A 15 -8.09 3.65 20.49
C HIS A 15 -9.36 2.96 21.02
N SER A 16 -10.07 2.23 20.15
CA SER A 16 -11.34 1.58 20.44
C SER A 16 -11.20 0.05 20.45
N SER A 17 -12.27 -0.65 20.84
CA SER A 17 -12.36 -2.11 20.67
C SER A 17 -12.83 -2.52 19.26
N GLY A 18 -13.05 -1.57 18.34
CA GLY A 18 -13.52 -1.79 16.97
C GLY A 18 -15.03 -1.72 16.78
N TYR A 19 -15.47 -1.79 15.53
CA TYR A 19 -16.82 -1.46 15.06
C TYR A 19 -17.55 -2.64 14.42
N LEU A 20 -18.88 -2.64 14.52
CA LEU A 20 -19.76 -3.46 13.69
C LEU A 20 -20.59 -2.54 12.80
N ALA A 21 -20.43 -2.68 11.48
CA ALA A 21 -21.28 -2.00 10.52
C ALA A 21 -22.53 -2.84 10.21
N LYS A 22 -23.57 -2.22 9.67
CA LYS A 22 -24.70 -2.96 9.07
C LYS A 22 -25.36 -2.13 7.99
N VAL A 23 -25.89 -2.79 6.98
CA VAL A 23 -26.55 -2.16 5.83
C VAL A 23 -27.90 -2.81 5.56
N ARG A 24 -28.82 -2.09 4.94
CA ARG A 24 -30.09 -2.63 4.45
C ARG A 24 -30.53 -1.88 3.19
N ALA A 25 -31.28 -2.55 2.33
CA ALA A 25 -31.93 -1.89 1.19
C ALA A 25 -33.16 -1.12 1.67
N VAL A 26 -33.39 0.06 1.08
CA VAL A 26 -34.55 0.92 1.36
C VAL A 26 -35.19 1.32 0.02
N ASN A 27 -36.51 1.13 -0.11
CA ASN A 27 -37.30 1.55 -1.26
C ASN A 27 -38.64 2.14 -0.77
N GLY A 28 -38.75 3.46 -0.72
CA GLY A 28 -39.90 4.14 -0.09
C GLY A 28 -40.04 3.76 1.38
N SER A 29 -41.20 3.22 1.78
CA SER A 29 -41.45 2.72 3.13
C SER A 29 -40.96 1.28 3.37
N GLN A 30 -40.51 0.57 2.32
CA GLN A 30 -40.05 -0.81 2.43
C GLN A 30 -38.56 -0.84 2.78
N CYS A 31 -38.19 -1.73 3.71
CA CYS A 31 -36.80 -1.96 4.13
C CYS A 31 -36.54 -3.46 4.18
N SER A 32 -35.35 -3.90 3.75
CA SER A 32 -34.90 -5.27 4.00
C SER A 32 -34.47 -5.46 5.46
N ASN A 33 -34.22 -6.72 5.85
CA ASN A 33 -33.45 -7.01 7.06
C ASN A 33 -32.05 -6.38 6.98
N TRP A 34 -31.45 -6.18 8.15
CA TRP A 34 -30.06 -5.73 8.26
C TRP A 34 -29.11 -6.86 7.92
N THR A 35 -28.11 -6.56 7.09
CA THR A 35 -26.94 -7.40 6.86
C THR A 35 -25.76 -6.81 7.62
N HIS A 36 -25.02 -7.65 8.35
CA HIS A 36 -23.84 -7.28 9.12
C HIS A 36 -22.62 -8.07 8.63
N PRO A 37 -21.39 -7.53 8.79
CA PRO A 37 -20.18 -8.29 8.57
C PRO A 37 -20.06 -9.38 9.64
N GLN A 38 -19.35 -10.45 9.30
CA GLN A 38 -19.14 -11.58 10.21
C GLN A 38 -18.15 -11.23 11.34
N THR A 39 -17.22 -10.32 11.06
CA THR A 39 -16.18 -9.89 11.99
C THR A 39 -16.39 -8.45 12.42
N ARG A 40 -15.76 -8.10 13.54
CA ARG A 40 -15.64 -6.74 14.00
C ARG A 40 -14.49 -6.07 13.24
N PHE A 41 -14.75 -4.88 12.72
CA PHE A 41 -13.71 -4.04 12.12
C PHE A 41 -12.82 -3.45 13.21
N THR A 42 -11.58 -3.91 13.28
CA THR A 42 -10.55 -3.44 14.21
C THR A 42 -9.34 -2.92 13.42
N MET A 43 -8.33 -2.43 14.14
CA MET A 43 -7.03 -2.08 13.55
C MET A 43 -6.44 -3.23 12.71
N ASP A 44 -6.67 -4.49 13.08
CA ASP A 44 -6.09 -5.65 12.39
C ASP A 44 -6.58 -5.80 10.94
N GLU A 45 -7.76 -5.27 10.64
CA GLU A 45 -8.34 -5.31 9.28
C GLU A 45 -7.88 -4.11 8.42
N VAL A 46 -7.10 -3.17 8.98
CA VAL A 46 -6.57 -2.03 8.24
C VAL A 46 -5.35 -2.44 7.41
N THR A 47 -5.41 -2.19 6.10
CA THR A 47 -4.26 -2.42 5.21
C THR A 47 -3.22 -1.32 5.36
N LEU A 48 -1.98 -1.69 5.71
CA LEU A 48 -0.87 -0.75 5.85
C LEU A 48 -0.42 -0.23 4.48
N THR A 49 -0.15 1.07 4.40
CA THR A 49 0.31 1.75 3.18
C THR A 49 1.45 2.71 3.51
N VAL A 50 2.22 3.09 2.48
CA VAL A 50 3.20 4.17 2.57
C VAL A 50 2.65 5.41 1.86
N GLY A 51 2.92 6.60 2.39
CA GLY A 51 2.47 7.84 1.77
C GLY A 51 3.28 8.17 0.51
N SER A 52 4.61 8.15 0.64
CA SER A 52 5.51 8.32 -0.50
C SER A 52 6.91 7.80 -0.21
N VAL A 53 7.72 7.67 -1.25
CA VAL A 53 9.16 7.41 -1.14
C VAL A 53 9.91 8.50 -1.89
N LYS A 54 10.83 9.19 -1.22
CA LYS A 54 11.76 10.14 -1.84
C LYS A 54 13.09 9.46 -2.08
N LEU A 55 13.60 9.55 -3.30
CA LEU A 55 14.89 9.00 -3.70
C LEU A 55 15.86 10.14 -4.02
N GLU A 56 17.08 10.05 -3.53
CA GLU A 56 18.13 11.04 -3.79
C GLU A 56 19.46 10.34 -4.08
N LEU A 57 20.21 10.81 -5.07
CA LEU A 57 21.53 10.30 -5.40
C LEU A 57 22.60 11.14 -4.70
N HIS A 58 23.37 10.51 -3.81
CA HIS A 58 24.47 11.15 -3.10
C HIS A 58 25.71 10.28 -3.21
N SER A 59 26.77 10.80 -3.85
CA SER A 59 28.07 10.12 -3.96
C SER A 59 27.98 8.67 -4.47
N GLY A 60 27.13 8.42 -5.47
CA GLY A 60 26.92 7.08 -6.04
C GLY A 60 26.00 6.15 -5.22
N VAL A 61 25.46 6.62 -4.11
CA VAL A 61 24.49 5.88 -3.28
C VAL A 61 23.09 6.47 -3.49
N ILE A 62 22.09 5.61 -3.70
CA ILE A 62 20.67 6.00 -3.70
C ILE A 62 20.18 5.98 -2.25
N ARG A 63 19.86 7.15 -1.71
CA ARG A 63 19.23 7.30 -0.40
C ARG A 63 17.72 7.35 -0.58
N GLY A 64 17.03 6.36 -0.01
CA GLY A 64 15.56 6.33 0.04
C GLY A 64 15.04 6.82 1.39
N THR A 65 14.05 7.72 1.38
CA THR A 65 13.31 8.15 2.56
C THR A 65 11.85 7.77 2.39
N ILE A 66 11.35 6.88 3.25
CA ILE A 66 9.93 6.51 3.30
C ILE A 66 9.19 7.54 4.14
N HIS A 67 8.15 8.13 3.58
CA HIS A 67 7.23 9.01 4.29
C HIS A 67 5.97 8.22 4.63
N PRO A 68 5.66 8.03 5.92
CA PRO A 68 4.41 7.38 6.33
C PRO A 68 3.18 8.18 5.89
N PRO A 69 1.99 7.52 5.81
CA PRO A 69 0.77 8.20 5.44
C PRO A 69 0.39 9.28 6.46
N ARG A 70 -0.18 10.37 5.95
CA ARG A 70 -0.63 11.56 6.70
C ARG A 70 -2.01 11.99 6.19
N PRO A 71 -3.08 11.22 6.44
CA PRO A 71 -4.42 11.60 6.01
C PRO A 71 -4.87 12.87 6.75
N SER A 72 -5.52 13.78 6.03
CA SER A 72 -5.95 15.08 6.59
C SER A 72 -6.99 14.97 7.71
N VAL A 73 -7.72 13.85 7.75
CA VAL A 73 -8.78 13.58 8.72
C VAL A 73 -8.28 12.92 10.00
N ALA A 74 -7.01 12.47 10.06
CA ALA A 74 -6.48 11.85 11.26
C ALA A 74 -6.47 12.84 12.43
N PRO A 75 -6.92 12.42 13.63
CA PRO A 75 -6.83 13.23 14.83
C PRO A 75 -5.40 13.69 15.14
N ALA A 76 -5.27 14.85 15.78
CA ALA A 76 -3.98 15.30 16.27
C ALA A 76 -3.42 14.30 17.29
N GLY A 77 -2.18 13.83 17.08
CA GLY A 77 -1.55 12.79 17.90
C GLY A 77 -1.65 11.39 17.30
N ASP A 78 -2.59 11.16 16.38
CA ASP A 78 -2.81 9.86 15.70
C ASP A 78 -1.99 9.78 14.42
N THR A 79 -0.68 9.87 14.58
CA THR A 79 0.29 9.63 13.51
C THR A 79 0.47 8.13 13.27
N TYR A 80 0.91 7.76 12.05
CA TYR A 80 1.23 6.37 11.75
C TYR A 80 2.23 5.76 12.76
N GLU A 81 3.21 6.55 13.21
CA GLU A 81 4.25 6.12 14.15
C GLU A 81 3.77 6.04 15.59
N SER A 82 2.80 6.86 16.02
CA SER A 82 2.21 6.74 17.36
C SER A 82 1.27 5.54 17.44
N ILE A 83 0.57 5.25 16.35
CA ILE A 83 -0.33 4.11 16.21
C ILE A 83 0.46 2.79 16.11
N PHE A 84 1.54 2.76 15.33
CA PHE A 84 2.40 1.59 15.17
C PHE A 84 3.82 1.90 15.67
N PRO A 85 4.06 1.97 17.00
CA PRO A 85 5.31 2.50 17.57
C PRO A 85 6.53 1.60 17.35
N HIS A 86 6.33 0.29 17.17
CA HIS A 86 7.40 -0.70 17.12
C HIS A 86 7.31 -1.56 15.84
N PHE A 87 8.42 -2.21 15.50
CA PHE A 87 8.48 -3.26 14.46
C PHE A 87 7.95 -2.86 13.08
N ARG A 88 8.06 -1.57 12.71
CA ARG A 88 7.74 -1.11 11.35
C ARG A 88 8.81 -1.62 10.38
N GLU A 89 8.42 -2.54 9.54
CA GLU A 89 9.27 -3.12 8.49
C GLU A 89 8.71 -2.78 7.11
N TYR A 90 9.59 -2.77 6.10
CA TYR A 90 9.25 -2.38 4.74
C TYR A 90 9.91 -3.32 3.74
N THR A 91 9.11 -3.86 2.82
CA THR A 91 9.62 -4.56 1.64
C THR A 91 9.95 -3.55 0.55
N ILE A 92 11.16 -3.59 0.02
CA ILE A 92 11.63 -2.68 -1.03
C ILE A 92 11.90 -3.48 -2.30
N GLU A 93 11.29 -3.05 -3.40
CA GLU A 93 11.54 -3.60 -4.74
C GLU A 93 12.22 -2.53 -5.61
N VAL A 94 13.30 -2.93 -6.31
CA VAL A 94 14.09 -2.04 -7.16
C VAL A 94 14.16 -2.59 -8.57
N ARG A 95 13.91 -1.74 -9.57
CA ARG A 95 14.00 -2.09 -11.00
C ARG A 95 14.91 -1.11 -11.75
N LYS A 96 15.83 -1.63 -12.57
CA LYS A 96 16.69 -0.83 -13.44
C LYS A 96 15.96 -0.46 -14.75
N VAL A 97 16.11 0.78 -15.21
CA VAL A 97 15.50 1.28 -16.46
C VAL A 97 16.55 2.08 -17.27
N PRO A 98 16.74 1.84 -18.59
CA PRO A 98 16.08 0.82 -19.40
C PRO A 98 16.43 -0.58 -18.91
N GLU A 99 15.48 -1.51 -19.03
CA GLU A 99 15.78 -2.91 -18.83
C GLU A 99 16.83 -3.31 -19.87
N PRO A 100 17.83 -4.14 -19.51
CA PRO A 100 18.75 -4.65 -20.51
C PRO A 100 17.93 -5.40 -21.56
N SER A 101 17.84 -4.82 -22.75
CA SER A 101 17.35 -5.48 -23.96
C SER A 101 17.98 -6.86 -23.99
N LYS A 102 17.19 -7.94 -24.18
CA LYS A 102 17.73 -9.24 -24.57
C LYS A 102 18.49 -9.02 -25.88
N VAL A 103 19.78 -8.71 -25.79
CA VAL A 103 20.69 -8.78 -26.92
C VAL A 103 20.65 -10.25 -27.28
N ARG A 104 19.92 -10.60 -28.34
CA ARG A 104 20.10 -11.90 -28.99
C ARG A 104 21.59 -11.94 -29.33
N ALA A 105 22.33 -12.80 -28.65
CA ALA A 105 23.67 -13.14 -29.07
C ALA A 105 23.55 -13.64 -30.51
N PHE A 106 24.03 -12.84 -31.47
CA PHE A 106 24.30 -13.37 -32.79
C PHE A 106 25.39 -14.42 -32.61
N PRO A 107 25.21 -15.68 -33.07
CA PRO A 107 26.31 -16.63 -33.05
C PRO A 107 27.44 -16.06 -33.92
N GLN A 108 28.60 -15.83 -33.29
CA GLN A 108 29.84 -15.56 -33.99
C GLN A 108 30.13 -16.78 -34.88
N ALA A 109 29.86 -16.67 -36.17
CA ALA A 109 30.38 -17.62 -37.14
C ALA A 109 31.89 -17.35 -37.27
N SER A 110 32.69 -18.18 -36.62
CA SER A 110 34.12 -18.28 -36.86
C SER A 110 34.36 -18.72 -38.30
N LEU A 111 34.92 -17.84 -39.12
CA LEU A 111 35.48 -18.19 -40.43
C LEU A 111 36.78 -18.99 -40.22
N PRO A 112 37.01 -20.11 -40.94
CA PRO A 112 38.26 -20.84 -40.85
C PRO A 112 39.39 -20.08 -41.56
N PHE A 113 40.49 -19.86 -40.84
CA PHE A 113 41.77 -19.47 -41.41
C PHE A 113 42.37 -20.67 -42.14
N HIS A 114 42.64 -20.53 -43.44
CA HIS A 114 43.55 -21.41 -44.17
C HIS A 114 44.92 -20.71 -44.29
N PRO A 115 46.01 -21.27 -43.74
CA PRO A 115 47.35 -20.79 -44.05
C PRO A 115 47.79 -21.33 -45.43
N VAL A 116 48.65 -20.53 -46.08
CA VAL A 116 49.26 -20.77 -47.40
C VAL A 116 50.23 -21.93 -47.38
#